data_AF-A0A2V9RNZ1-F1
#
_entry.id   AF-A0A2V9RNZ1-F1
#
_cell.length_a   1.000
_cell.length_b   1.000
_cell.length_c   1.000
_cell.angle_alpha   90.00
_cell.angle_beta   90.00
_cell.angle_gamma   90.00
#
_symmetry.space_group_name_H-M   'P 1'
#
loop_
_entity.id
_entity.type
_entity.pdbx_description
1 polymer ?
#
loop_
_entity_poly.entity_id
_entity_poly.type
_entity_poly.pdbx_seq_one_letter_code
_entity_poly.pdbx_strand_id
1 'polypeptide(L)'
;FTDNPASPGTGGSAYASFLLGIPDFGDITSLHNVDYRRQIYAGYLQDDWRATDRLTLNLGLRYEVFSTIKEHNNQEGTFDFSSLSLIVPKGQKAQLTPTIAASIPLRATASRGLIDPDRNNFAPRIGFAYKVREKLVARGGYGIFYGGQENGPFSNPSPGFNPPFFSLENFPTNCGAPSANPGSPGNPQVDCSAPRLNVLGNGFPSDALTDPNVPILYSLDPRLRTPYNQQWHLGFQYQLPSDSVLEISYAGSRGLKLFGFYNGNQAVPTSDLSAATAPRRPAKRAIDPSIPCDLANPDNCDPVFDTSIATFRSNIKSNYHSLQVRWEKRITHGLQFQASYTYSHALDDASSASLGSQNQGDFRDQTNPNLEYGNADFDVRHRFVFSYLYELPFGKGKMFGGNASGLLNHIIGGWQVAGITTASTGNWFTPTDIETDLSNSDGGGTVFGSARPNVVGDPNAKPCLAGTLFNTCAFVTNQIAGSSGNAGRNIIRGPGFQNWDISVFKTLPIREQMQLEVRAEFFNAWNHLNPLFSNPNNIEENIATEHGQDLGLADSGCSNGNPNSNCAFGFAQSARDPRLVQFALKFTF
;
A
#
# COMPACT_ATOMS: atom_id res chain seq x y z
N PHE A 1 -38.21 12.27 -6.54
CA PHE A 1 -38.19 10.98 -5.84
C PHE A 1 -36.86 10.27 -6.09
N THR A 2 -36.43 10.16 -7.34
CA THR A 2 -35.09 9.70 -7.72
C THR A 2 -34.05 10.81 -7.57
N ASP A 3 -32.80 10.40 -7.50
CA ASP A 3 -31.64 11.27 -7.65
C ASP A 3 -31.63 11.98 -9.01
N ASN A 4 -30.96 13.13 -9.09
CA ASN A 4 -30.82 13.91 -10.30
C ASN A 4 -29.79 13.25 -11.24
N PRO A 5 -30.20 12.68 -12.39
CA PRO A 5 -29.26 11.99 -13.30
C PRO A 5 -28.19 12.92 -13.90
N ALA A 6 -28.48 14.23 -13.97
CA ALA A 6 -27.54 15.23 -14.46
C ALA A 6 -26.54 15.69 -13.38
N SER A 7 -26.77 15.33 -12.12
CA SER A 7 -25.92 15.67 -10.97
C SER A 7 -26.17 14.70 -9.81
N PRO A 8 -25.67 13.45 -9.88
CA PRO A 8 -25.85 12.45 -8.84
C PRO A 8 -25.46 12.98 -7.45
N GLY A 9 -26.20 12.62 -6.42
CA GLY A 9 -26.02 13.07 -5.04
C GLY A 9 -26.65 14.43 -4.71
N THR A 10 -27.24 15.16 -5.68
CA THR A 10 -27.80 16.50 -5.43
C THR A 10 -29.29 16.54 -5.13
N GLY A 11 -29.93 15.37 -4.96
CA GLY A 11 -31.31 15.26 -4.50
C GLY A 11 -31.86 13.82 -4.53
N GLY A 12 -33.14 13.64 -4.18
CA GLY A 12 -33.81 12.34 -4.32
C GLY A 12 -33.41 11.26 -3.32
N SER A 13 -33.81 10.01 -3.57
CA SER A 13 -33.48 8.84 -2.76
C SER A 13 -32.76 7.81 -3.62
N ALA A 14 -31.50 7.48 -3.27
CA ALA A 14 -30.73 6.43 -3.94
C ALA A 14 -31.47 5.08 -3.93
N TYR A 15 -32.19 4.78 -2.85
CA TYR A 15 -33.03 3.58 -2.78
C TYR A 15 -34.20 3.63 -3.78
N ALA A 16 -34.79 4.81 -4.03
CA ALA A 16 -35.82 4.96 -5.06
C ALA A 16 -35.24 4.84 -6.49
N SER A 17 -34.06 5.40 -6.76
CA SER A 17 -33.34 5.20 -8.02
C SER A 17 -33.03 3.72 -8.25
N PHE A 18 -32.56 3.02 -7.22
CA PHE A 18 -32.32 1.58 -7.23
C PHE A 18 -33.59 0.76 -7.51
N LEU A 19 -34.71 1.05 -6.83
CA LEU A 19 -36.00 0.37 -7.07
C LEU A 19 -36.53 0.59 -8.50
N LEU A 20 -36.19 1.71 -9.12
CA LEU A 20 -36.51 2.02 -10.52
C LEU A 20 -35.47 1.48 -11.50
N GLY A 21 -34.40 0.85 -10.98
CA GLY A 21 -33.30 0.31 -11.76
C GLY A 21 -32.49 1.36 -12.50
N ILE A 22 -32.50 2.62 -12.07
CA ILE A 22 -31.70 3.69 -12.67
C ILE A 22 -30.27 3.55 -12.12
N PRO A 23 -29.29 3.13 -12.93
CA PRO A 23 -27.91 3.03 -12.46
C PRO A 23 -27.29 4.43 -12.38
N ASP A 24 -26.32 4.65 -11.50
CA ASP A 24 -25.52 5.89 -11.47
C ASP A 24 -24.37 5.84 -12.50
N PHE A 25 -23.86 4.63 -12.75
CA PHE A 25 -22.79 4.29 -13.69
C PHE A 25 -22.94 2.82 -14.11
N GLY A 26 -22.48 2.48 -15.31
CA GLY A 26 -22.24 1.09 -15.69
C GLY A 26 -21.23 1.00 -16.82
N ASP A 27 -20.44 -0.06 -16.82
CA ASP A 27 -19.44 -0.34 -17.84
C ASP A 27 -19.58 -1.76 -18.39
N ILE A 28 -19.19 -1.92 -19.65
CA ILE A 28 -19.05 -3.22 -20.29
C ILE A 28 -17.70 -3.29 -20.97
N THR A 29 -17.07 -4.46 -20.91
CA THR A 29 -15.75 -4.69 -21.47
C THR A 29 -15.77 -5.87 -22.42
N SER A 30 -14.88 -5.85 -23.41
CA SER A 30 -14.57 -7.03 -24.19
C SER A 30 -13.84 -8.06 -23.32
N LEU A 31 -14.15 -9.34 -23.50
CA LEU A 31 -13.33 -10.41 -22.94
C LEU A 31 -11.98 -10.44 -23.65
N HIS A 32 -10.94 -9.93 -23.00
CA HIS A 32 -9.55 -10.02 -23.46
C HIS A 32 -8.68 -10.62 -22.37
N ASN A 33 -8.27 -11.88 -22.55
CA ASN A 33 -7.32 -12.52 -21.65
C ASN A 33 -5.90 -12.11 -22.05
N VAL A 34 -5.15 -11.56 -21.09
CA VAL A 34 -3.77 -11.12 -21.30
C VAL A 34 -2.81 -12.17 -20.75
N ASP A 35 -2.04 -12.81 -21.63
CA ASP A 35 -1.14 -13.91 -21.29
C ASP A 35 0.33 -13.48 -21.31
N TYR A 36 0.82 -12.99 -20.17
CA TYR A 36 2.22 -12.57 -20.05
C TYR A 36 3.21 -13.70 -19.82
N ARG A 37 4.36 -13.63 -20.48
CA ARG A 37 5.49 -14.55 -20.30
C ARG A 37 6.79 -13.79 -20.10
N ARG A 38 7.62 -14.31 -19.20
CA ARG A 38 8.98 -13.83 -18.94
C ARG A 38 9.90 -15.01 -18.65
N GLN A 39 11.15 -14.92 -19.13
CA GLN A 39 12.21 -15.84 -18.79
C GLN A 39 13.23 -15.13 -17.90
N ILE A 40 13.72 -15.83 -16.89
CA ILE A 40 14.72 -15.30 -15.96
C ILE A 40 15.93 -16.22 -16.04
N TYR A 41 17.08 -15.61 -16.30
CA TYR A 41 18.37 -16.30 -16.29
C TYR A 41 19.18 -15.78 -15.12
N ALA A 42 19.78 -16.68 -14.34
CA ALA A 42 20.62 -16.28 -13.24
C ALA A 42 21.80 -17.25 -13.09
N GLY A 43 22.95 -16.69 -12.74
CA GLY A 43 24.15 -17.43 -12.36
C GLY A 43 24.74 -16.82 -11.09
N TYR A 44 25.39 -17.63 -10.28
CA TYR A 44 26.08 -17.13 -9.10
C TYR A 44 27.37 -17.91 -8.84
N LEU A 45 28.29 -17.23 -8.16
CA LEU A 45 29.50 -17.79 -7.57
C LEU A 45 29.56 -17.32 -6.14
N GLN A 46 29.86 -18.22 -5.21
CA GLN A 46 30.04 -17.89 -3.80
C GLN A 46 31.18 -18.72 -3.21
N ASP A 47 31.98 -18.09 -2.35
CA ASP A 47 33.05 -18.72 -1.59
C ASP A 47 33.05 -18.24 -0.14
N ASP A 48 33.22 -19.18 0.78
CA ASP A 48 33.32 -18.91 2.22
C ASP A 48 34.77 -19.14 2.66
N TRP A 49 35.55 -18.06 2.61
CA TRP A 49 36.97 -18.12 2.85
C TRP A 49 37.30 -17.87 4.33
N ARG A 50 37.82 -18.90 5.01
CA ARG A 50 38.47 -18.75 6.31
C ARG A 50 39.87 -18.16 6.15
N ALA A 51 39.94 -16.84 6.06
CA ALA A 51 41.20 -16.10 5.88
C ALA A 51 42.16 -16.28 7.06
N THR A 52 41.63 -16.42 8.28
CA THR A 52 42.39 -16.75 9.50
C THR A 52 41.58 -17.66 10.44
N ASP A 53 42.14 -18.03 11.59
CA ASP A 53 41.44 -18.70 12.69
C ASP A 53 40.32 -17.84 13.32
N ARG A 54 40.34 -16.52 13.07
CA ARG A 54 39.40 -15.54 13.63
C ARG A 54 38.54 -14.84 12.59
N LEU A 55 38.92 -14.87 11.31
CA LEU A 55 38.23 -14.16 10.24
C LEU A 55 37.72 -15.14 9.19
N THR A 56 36.41 -15.11 8.98
CA THR A 56 35.74 -15.75 7.84
C THR A 56 35.13 -14.67 6.96
N LEU A 57 35.39 -14.73 5.66
CA LEU A 57 34.83 -13.86 4.63
C LEU A 57 33.82 -14.67 3.81
N ASN A 58 32.69 -14.05 3.48
CA ASN A 58 31.62 -14.65 2.68
C ASN A 58 31.55 -13.79 1.41
N LEU A 59 32.07 -14.30 0.30
CA LEU A 59 32.21 -13.55 -0.95
C LEU A 59 31.31 -14.16 -2.00
N GLY A 60 30.36 -13.38 -2.50
CA GLY A 60 29.40 -13.82 -3.50
C GLY A 60 29.23 -12.80 -4.61
N LEU A 61 29.04 -13.29 -5.82
CA LEU A 61 28.56 -12.51 -6.95
C LEU A 61 27.46 -13.28 -7.64
N ARG A 62 26.32 -12.62 -7.83
CA ARG A 62 25.21 -13.12 -8.63
C ARG A 62 24.99 -12.21 -9.83
N TYR A 63 24.69 -12.78 -10.98
CA TYR A 63 24.26 -12.06 -12.17
C TYR A 63 22.87 -12.57 -12.55
N GLU A 64 21.94 -11.64 -12.73
CA GLU A 64 20.55 -11.96 -13.08
C GLU A 64 20.14 -11.21 -14.33
N VAL A 65 19.32 -11.82 -15.16
CA VAL A 65 18.72 -11.18 -16.33
C VAL A 65 17.24 -11.51 -16.30
N PHE A 66 16.46 -10.48 -15.98
CA PHE A 66 15.02 -10.53 -16.14
C PHE A 66 14.72 -10.13 -17.59
N SER A 67 14.27 -11.06 -18.42
CA SER A 67 13.82 -10.66 -19.76
C SER A 67 12.65 -9.68 -19.65
N THR A 68 12.44 -8.87 -20.67
CA THR A 68 11.20 -8.09 -20.76
C THR A 68 10.00 -9.03 -20.67
N ILE A 69 8.93 -8.55 -20.05
CA ILE A 69 7.62 -9.20 -20.10
C ILE A 69 7.11 -9.07 -21.54
N LYS A 70 6.44 -10.12 -22.03
CA LYS A 70 5.92 -10.19 -23.41
C LYS A 70 4.55 -10.84 -23.35
N GLU A 71 3.57 -10.24 -24.01
CA GLU A 71 2.28 -10.86 -24.23
C GLU A 71 2.45 -12.00 -25.26
N HIS A 72 1.72 -13.11 -25.07
CA HIS A 72 1.86 -14.33 -25.86
C HIS A 72 1.66 -14.10 -27.36
N ASN A 73 0.63 -13.32 -27.70
CA ASN A 73 0.18 -12.98 -29.05
C ASN A 73 0.67 -11.60 -29.54
N ASN A 74 1.49 -10.90 -28.75
CA ASN A 74 1.90 -9.51 -28.98
C ASN A 74 0.74 -8.51 -28.97
N GLN A 75 -0.33 -8.83 -28.24
CA GLN A 75 -1.50 -7.99 -28.00
C GLN A 75 -1.23 -7.09 -26.79
N GLU A 76 -0.23 -6.24 -26.93
CA GLU A 76 0.10 -5.22 -25.94
C GLU A 76 0.49 -3.93 -26.65
N GLY A 77 0.30 -2.81 -25.98
CA GLY A 77 0.66 -1.49 -26.50
C GLY A 77 1.12 -0.57 -25.39
N THR A 78 1.67 0.57 -25.79
CA THR A 78 1.98 1.67 -24.89
C THR A 78 1.65 3.00 -25.53
N PHE A 79 1.05 3.91 -24.76
CA PHE A 79 0.80 5.27 -25.17
C PHE A 79 2.07 6.12 -25.06
N ASP A 80 2.45 6.79 -26.14
CA ASP A 80 3.57 7.72 -26.17
C ASP A 80 3.10 9.17 -26.20
N PHE A 81 3.38 9.90 -25.11
CA PHE A 81 3.02 11.32 -24.95
C PHE A 81 3.69 12.23 -25.98
N SER A 82 4.88 11.87 -26.49
CA SER A 82 5.63 12.75 -27.40
C SER A 82 5.02 12.83 -28.80
N SER A 83 4.47 11.71 -29.26
CA SER A 83 3.87 11.58 -30.59
C SER A 83 2.34 11.43 -30.56
N LEU A 84 1.74 11.42 -29.37
CA LEU A 84 0.32 11.17 -29.12
C LEU A 84 -0.19 9.93 -29.86
N SER A 85 0.61 8.85 -29.82
CA SER A 85 0.34 7.63 -30.58
C SER A 85 0.40 6.39 -29.70
N LEU A 86 -0.33 5.35 -30.10
CA LEU A 86 -0.21 4.02 -29.52
C LEU A 86 0.90 3.27 -30.24
N ILE A 87 1.90 2.83 -29.48
CA ILE A 87 3.02 2.04 -29.98
C ILE A 87 2.78 0.58 -29.62
N VAL A 88 2.75 -0.28 -30.63
CA VAL A 88 2.54 -1.73 -30.48
C VAL A 88 3.74 -2.50 -31.06
N PRO A 89 3.92 -3.78 -30.71
CA PRO A 89 4.99 -4.60 -31.26
C PRO A 89 4.97 -4.65 -32.79
N LYS A 90 6.17 -4.64 -33.38
CA LYS A 90 6.33 -4.75 -34.83
C LYS A 90 5.64 -6.02 -35.37
N GLY A 91 4.90 -5.84 -36.48
CA GLY A 91 4.17 -6.92 -37.14
C GLY A 91 2.76 -7.15 -36.60
N GLN A 92 2.32 -6.37 -35.60
CA GLN A 92 0.94 -6.36 -35.16
C GLN A 92 0.01 -5.86 -36.29
N LYS A 93 -1.13 -6.55 -36.47
CA LYS A 93 -2.11 -6.32 -37.54
C LYS A 93 -3.44 -5.79 -37.04
N ALA A 94 -3.67 -5.82 -35.72
CA ALA A 94 -4.90 -5.33 -35.12
C ALA A 94 -5.11 -3.83 -35.47
N GLN A 95 -6.37 -3.48 -35.72
CA GLN A 95 -6.78 -2.14 -36.14
C GLN A 95 -7.56 -1.48 -35.02
N LEU A 96 -7.35 -0.19 -34.83
CA LEU A 96 -8.19 0.63 -33.97
C LEU A 96 -9.60 0.73 -34.56
N THR A 97 -10.59 0.93 -33.71
CA THR A 97 -11.94 1.34 -34.13
C THR A 97 -11.84 2.67 -34.90
N PRO A 98 -12.72 2.93 -35.89
CA PRO A 98 -12.68 4.16 -36.68
C PRO A 98 -12.63 5.45 -35.84
N THR A 99 -13.40 5.52 -34.74
CA THR A 99 -13.39 6.69 -33.84
C THR A 99 -12.02 6.91 -33.21
N ILE A 100 -11.40 5.88 -32.63
CA ILE A 100 -10.08 5.99 -31.99
C ILE A 100 -8.97 6.21 -33.03
N ALA A 101 -9.08 5.59 -34.21
CA ALA A 101 -8.12 5.75 -35.30
C ALA A 101 -8.04 7.18 -35.85
N ALA A 102 -9.14 7.95 -35.77
CA ALA A 102 -9.15 9.36 -36.18
C ALA A 102 -8.29 10.25 -35.26
N SER A 103 -8.29 9.92 -33.96
CA SER A 103 -7.62 10.71 -32.91
C SER A 103 -6.21 10.21 -32.58
N ILE A 104 -6.01 8.90 -32.49
CA ILE A 104 -4.76 8.28 -32.05
C ILE A 104 -4.15 7.46 -33.19
N PRO A 105 -2.97 7.86 -33.71
CA PRO A 105 -2.22 7.03 -34.65
C PRO A 105 -1.75 5.73 -33.99
N LEU A 106 -1.80 4.62 -34.73
CA LEU A 106 -1.21 3.33 -34.33
C LEU A 106 0.15 3.13 -35.01
N ARG A 107 1.20 2.84 -34.22
CA ARG A 107 2.57 2.62 -34.72
C ARG A 107 3.09 1.25 -34.29
N ALA A 108 3.16 0.31 -35.23
CA ALA A 108 3.71 -1.03 -35.00
C ALA A 108 5.24 -1.05 -35.12
N THR A 109 5.94 -0.34 -34.23
CA THR A 109 7.41 -0.15 -34.29
C THR A 109 8.15 -0.69 -33.07
N ALA A 110 7.48 -1.00 -31.96
CA ALA A 110 8.14 -1.41 -30.73
C ALA A 110 8.71 -2.83 -30.78
N SER A 111 9.61 -3.10 -29.83
CA SER A 111 10.01 -4.45 -29.49
C SER A 111 8.82 -5.24 -28.92
N ARG A 112 8.90 -6.58 -28.94
CA ARG A 112 7.88 -7.46 -28.35
C ARG A 112 7.60 -7.26 -26.86
N GLY A 113 8.45 -6.55 -26.12
CA GLY A 113 8.21 -6.27 -24.70
C GLY A 113 8.04 -4.80 -24.38
N LEU A 114 7.89 -3.95 -25.42
CA LEU A 114 7.70 -2.50 -25.36
C LEU A 114 8.85 -1.67 -24.75
N ILE A 115 9.69 -2.27 -23.92
CA ILE A 115 10.80 -1.64 -23.20
C ILE A 115 12.16 -2.24 -23.61
N ASP A 116 13.23 -1.54 -23.24
CA ASP A 116 14.59 -2.04 -23.38
C ASP A 116 14.92 -3.09 -22.30
N PRO A 117 15.60 -4.20 -22.63
CA PRO A 117 15.99 -5.20 -21.66
C PRO A 117 17.08 -4.69 -20.71
N ASP A 118 16.85 -4.82 -19.40
CA ASP A 118 17.81 -4.47 -18.37
C ASP A 118 18.79 -5.62 -18.10
N ARG A 119 20.06 -5.45 -18.51
CA ARG A 119 21.08 -6.51 -18.51
C ARG A 119 22.25 -6.27 -17.56
N ASN A 120 22.23 -5.21 -16.76
CA ASN A 120 23.34 -4.82 -15.90
C ASN A 120 23.12 -5.19 -14.43
N ASN A 121 22.37 -6.27 -14.16
CA ASN A 121 21.99 -6.67 -12.80
C ASN A 121 23.05 -7.55 -12.13
N PHE A 122 24.17 -6.92 -11.74
CA PHE A 122 25.21 -7.56 -10.93
C PHE A 122 24.94 -7.35 -9.44
N ALA A 123 24.80 -8.45 -8.71
CA ALA A 123 24.46 -8.51 -7.30
C ALA A 123 25.66 -9.01 -6.48
N PRO A 124 26.65 -8.15 -6.16
CA PRO A 124 27.73 -8.50 -5.25
C PRO A 124 27.18 -8.67 -3.83
N ARG A 125 27.77 -9.61 -3.09
CA ARG A 125 27.47 -9.90 -1.69
C ARG A 125 28.78 -10.14 -0.96
N ILE A 126 29.05 -9.32 0.04
CA ILE A 126 30.30 -9.38 0.81
C ILE A 126 29.91 -9.39 2.28
N GLY A 127 30.30 -10.43 3.00
CA GLY A 127 30.10 -10.57 4.43
C GLY A 127 31.39 -10.93 5.15
N PHE A 128 31.43 -10.68 6.45
CA PHE A 128 32.51 -11.11 7.32
C PHE A 128 31.96 -11.57 8.68
N ALA A 129 32.67 -12.52 9.27
CA ALA A 129 32.56 -12.87 10.68
C ALA A 129 33.96 -12.83 11.30
N TYR A 130 34.11 -12.02 12.34
CA TYR A 130 35.39 -11.77 12.99
C TYR A 130 35.30 -12.00 14.50
N LYS A 131 36.08 -12.96 15.01
CA LYS A 131 36.26 -13.23 16.43
C LYS A 131 37.20 -12.17 17.04
N VAL A 132 36.62 -11.06 17.51
CA VAL A 132 37.34 -9.92 18.12
C VAL A 132 38.05 -10.35 19.40
N ARG A 133 37.36 -11.14 20.24
CA ARG A 133 37.87 -11.78 21.47
C ARG A 133 37.18 -13.13 21.65
N GLU A 134 37.61 -13.92 22.64
CA GLU A 134 37.01 -15.24 22.94
C GLU A 134 35.48 -15.22 23.07
N LYS A 135 34.93 -14.17 23.68
CA LYS A 135 33.49 -14.01 23.93
C LYS A 135 32.81 -12.96 23.05
N LEU A 136 33.54 -12.31 22.13
CA LEU A 136 33.04 -11.20 21.32
C LEU A 136 33.25 -11.48 19.83
N VAL A 137 32.15 -11.55 19.08
CA VAL A 137 32.15 -11.75 17.63
C VAL A 137 31.49 -10.57 16.94
N ALA A 138 32.17 -9.99 15.96
CA ALA A 138 31.60 -9.01 15.04
C ALA A 138 31.17 -9.72 13.75
N ARG A 139 30.00 -9.37 13.23
CA ARG A 139 29.52 -9.82 11.91
C ARG A 139 29.03 -8.62 11.14
N GLY A 140 29.23 -8.63 9.84
CA GLY A 140 28.64 -7.61 8.99
C GLY A 140 28.64 -8.04 7.55
N GLY A 141 27.93 -7.28 6.73
CA GLY A 141 27.92 -7.52 5.30
C GLY A 141 27.14 -6.46 4.54
N TYR A 142 27.34 -6.49 3.23
CA TYR A 142 26.68 -5.66 2.24
C TYR A 142 26.26 -6.54 1.07
N GLY A 143 25.09 -6.26 0.49
CA GLY A 143 24.65 -6.94 -0.72
C GLY A 143 23.67 -6.11 -1.54
N ILE A 144 23.67 -6.35 -2.85
CA ILE A 144 22.64 -5.87 -3.76
C ILE A 144 21.69 -7.02 -4.09
N PHE A 145 20.40 -6.73 -4.06
CA PHE A 145 19.33 -7.69 -4.31
C PHE A 145 18.37 -7.11 -5.33
N TYR A 146 18.30 -7.71 -6.50
CA TYR A 146 17.31 -7.33 -7.51
C TYR A 146 15.97 -7.98 -7.18
N GLY A 147 14.90 -7.21 -7.34
CA GLY A 147 13.51 -7.61 -7.16
C GLY A 147 12.73 -7.55 -8.48
N GLY A 148 11.40 -7.44 -8.37
CA GLY A 148 10.50 -7.36 -9.54
C GLY A 148 9.92 -8.70 -10.01
N GLN A 149 9.87 -9.69 -9.11
CA GLN A 149 9.12 -10.94 -9.36
C GLN A 149 7.60 -10.77 -9.24
N GLU A 150 7.13 -9.63 -8.76
CA GLU A 150 5.71 -9.30 -8.75
C GLU A 150 5.18 -9.23 -10.20
N ASN A 151 4.16 -10.03 -10.50
CA ASN A 151 3.35 -9.88 -11.72
C ASN A 151 2.51 -8.58 -11.68
N GLY A 152 2.46 -7.94 -10.50
CA GLY A 152 1.56 -6.86 -10.11
C GLY A 152 1.59 -5.54 -10.88
N PRO A 153 2.60 -5.19 -11.70
CA PRO A 153 2.48 -3.98 -12.51
C PRO A 153 2.03 -4.18 -13.96
N PHE A 154 1.90 -5.44 -14.40
CA PHE A 154 1.37 -5.78 -15.74
C PHE A 154 -0.04 -6.37 -15.67
N SER A 155 -0.60 -6.58 -14.47
CA SER A 155 -1.91 -7.22 -14.25
C SER A 155 -3.10 -6.29 -14.47
N ASN A 156 -3.20 -5.20 -13.71
CA ASN A 156 -4.24 -4.18 -13.88
C ASN A 156 -3.81 -2.89 -13.13
N PRO A 157 -3.67 -1.74 -13.79
CA PRO A 157 -3.80 -1.52 -15.23
C PRO A 157 -2.68 -2.19 -16.03
N SER A 158 -2.97 -2.59 -17.28
CA SER A 158 -2.11 -3.48 -18.08
C SER A 158 -1.82 -2.90 -19.48
N PRO A 159 -0.59 -3.05 -20.02
CA PRO A 159 -0.30 -2.77 -21.43
C PRO A 159 -1.17 -3.54 -22.43
N GLY A 160 -1.68 -4.72 -22.03
CA GLY A 160 -2.62 -5.52 -22.83
C GLY A 160 -4.02 -4.93 -22.92
N PHE A 161 -4.35 -3.96 -22.05
CA PHE A 161 -5.63 -3.23 -22.11
C PHE A 161 -5.60 -1.97 -22.97
N ASN A 162 -4.44 -1.63 -23.57
CA ASN A 162 -4.42 -0.58 -24.58
C ASN A 162 -5.22 -1.02 -25.83
N PRO A 163 -5.92 -0.07 -26.50
CA PRO A 163 -6.45 -0.31 -27.83
C PRO A 163 -5.32 -0.77 -28.78
N PRO A 164 -5.63 -1.63 -29.78
CA PRO A 164 -6.96 -2.15 -30.13
C PRO A 164 -7.37 -3.46 -29.41
N PHE A 165 -6.64 -3.89 -28.37
CA PHE A 165 -6.81 -5.26 -27.83
C PHE A 165 -7.94 -5.39 -26.83
N PHE A 166 -8.25 -4.31 -26.13
CA PHE A 166 -9.31 -4.23 -25.15
C PHE A 166 -10.23 -3.06 -25.47
N SER A 167 -11.53 -3.35 -25.48
CA SER A 167 -12.58 -2.36 -25.63
C SER A 167 -13.32 -2.23 -24.30
N LEU A 168 -13.47 -0.99 -23.84
CA LEU A 168 -14.32 -0.59 -22.73
C LEU A 168 -15.38 0.35 -23.28
N GLU A 169 -16.61 0.23 -22.81
CA GLU A 169 -17.62 1.26 -22.97
C GLU A 169 -18.22 1.60 -21.61
N ASN A 170 -18.26 2.91 -21.33
CA ASN A 170 -18.79 3.45 -20.09
C ASN A 170 -20.11 4.17 -20.36
N PHE A 171 -21.09 3.93 -19.51
CA PHE A 171 -22.41 4.55 -19.55
C PHE A 171 -22.64 5.38 -18.28
N PRO A 172 -22.16 6.63 -18.24
CA PRO A 172 -22.48 7.55 -17.16
C PRO A 172 -23.92 8.04 -17.28
N THR A 173 -24.54 8.38 -16.15
CA THR A 173 -25.90 8.96 -16.08
C THR A 173 -26.00 10.37 -16.64
N ASN A 174 -24.90 11.12 -16.60
CA ASN A 174 -24.87 12.50 -17.07
C ASN A 174 -24.54 12.57 -18.57
N CYS A 175 -25.54 12.91 -19.39
CA CYS A 175 -25.39 13.25 -20.81
C CYS A 175 -24.46 14.46 -21.09
N GLY A 176 -23.92 15.14 -20.08
CA GLY A 176 -22.93 16.21 -20.20
C GLY A 176 -21.52 15.83 -19.74
N ALA A 177 -21.27 14.60 -19.29
CA ALA A 177 -19.93 14.17 -18.91
C ALA A 177 -19.06 13.98 -20.17
N PRO A 178 -17.82 14.52 -20.23
CA PRO A 178 -16.93 14.37 -21.40
C PRO A 178 -16.66 12.91 -21.80
N SER A 179 -16.75 11.99 -20.84
CA SER A 179 -16.61 10.55 -21.02
C SER A 179 -17.88 9.83 -21.50
N ALA A 180 -18.99 10.54 -21.72
CA ALA A 180 -20.29 9.95 -22.03
C ALA A 180 -20.44 9.47 -23.48
N ASN A 181 -19.51 9.81 -24.37
CA ASN A 181 -19.29 9.30 -25.73
C ASN A 181 -18.54 10.37 -26.56
N PRO A 182 -17.41 10.08 -27.24
CA PRO A 182 -16.87 10.97 -28.26
C PRO A 182 -17.89 11.10 -29.42
N GLY A 183 -18.62 12.21 -29.46
CA GLY A 183 -19.52 12.51 -30.56
C GLY A 183 -18.79 12.58 -31.91
N SER A 184 -19.48 12.18 -32.98
CA SER A 184 -19.02 12.29 -34.37
C SER A 184 -18.41 13.67 -34.68
N PRO A 185 -17.40 13.77 -35.57
CA PRO A 185 -16.83 15.07 -35.96
C PRO A 185 -17.93 16.01 -36.46
N GLY A 186 -18.21 17.08 -35.70
CA GLY A 186 -19.20 18.09 -36.04
C GLY A 186 -20.37 18.28 -35.07
N ASN A 187 -20.49 17.49 -34.01
CA ASN A 187 -21.45 17.77 -32.92
C ASN A 187 -20.85 17.40 -31.54
N PRO A 188 -20.52 18.38 -30.67
CA PRO A 188 -20.04 18.12 -29.31
C PRO A 188 -21.13 17.65 -28.35
N GLN A 189 -22.40 17.53 -28.77
CA GLN A 189 -23.46 17.00 -27.93
C GLN A 189 -23.45 15.47 -27.93
N VAL A 190 -23.37 14.91 -26.73
CA VAL A 190 -23.58 13.49 -26.43
C VAL A 190 -24.86 13.01 -27.10
N ASP A 191 -24.75 12.01 -27.98
CA ASP A 191 -25.91 11.40 -28.64
C ASP A 191 -26.65 10.48 -27.66
N CYS A 192 -27.59 11.08 -26.91
CA CYS A 192 -28.48 10.40 -25.97
C CYS A 192 -29.63 9.65 -26.68
N SER A 193 -29.63 9.53 -28.01
CA SER A 193 -30.67 8.82 -28.78
C SER A 193 -30.39 7.31 -28.97
N ALA A 194 -29.18 6.85 -28.68
CA ALA A 194 -28.88 5.42 -28.61
C ALA A 194 -29.53 4.81 -27.34
N PRO A 195 -30.06 3.56 -27.39
CA PRO A 195 -30.72 2.90 -26.26
C PRO A 195 -29.70 2.50 -25.18
N ARG A 196 -29.13 3.47 -24.47
CA ARG A 196 -28.06 3.28 -23.47
C ARG A 196 -28.61 2.78 -22.13
N LEU A 197 -27.73 2.35 -21.22
CA LEU A 197 -28.04 1.77 -19.88
C LEU A 197 -28.76 2.78 -18.95
N ASN A 198 -29.97 3.21 -19.32
CA ASN A 198 -30.80 4.15 -18.57
C ASN A 198 -31.56 3.47 -17.45
N VAL A 199 -31.85 2.17 -17.64
CA VAL A 199 -32.49 1.29 -16.66
C VAL A 199 -31.81 -0.08 -16.76
N LEU A 200 -31.40 -0.67 -15.64
CA LEU A 200 -30.72 -1.97 -15.55
C LEU A 200 -31.46 -3.08 -16.31
N GLY A 201 -32.79 -3.04 -16.32
CA GLY A 201 -33.63 -4.00 -17.03
C GLY A 201 -33.47 -4.00 -18.56
N ASN A 202 -32.97 -2.92 -19.16
CA ASN A 202 -32.73 -2.85 -20.61
C ASN A 202 -31.45 -3.58 -21.03
N GLY A 203 -30.52 -3.81 -20.08
CA GLY A 203 -29.18 -4.31 -20.38
C GLY A 203 -28.35 -3.35 -21.23
N PHE A 204 -27.15 -3.79 -21.61
CA PHE A 204 -26.29 -3.05 -22.53
C PHE A 204 -26.72 -3.29 -23.99
N PRO A 205 -26.59 -2.29 -24.87
CA PRO A 205 -26.76 -2.48 -26.32
C PRO A 205 -25.89 -3.61 -26.86
N SER A 206 -26.39 -4.35 -27.85
CA SER A 206 -25.62 -5.45 -28.47
C SER A 206 -24.38 -4.98 -29.24
N ASP A 207 -24.33 -3.70 -29.60
CA ASP A 207 -23.25 -3.02 -30.32
C ASP A 207 -22.38 -2.13 -29.41
N ALA A 208 -22.53 -2.24 -28.08
CA ALA A 208 -21.81 -1.42 -27.10
C ALA A 208 -20.26 -1.49 -27.21
N LEU A 209 -19.69 -2.51 -27.85
CA LEU A 209 -18.24 -2.71 -27.97
C LEU A 209 -17.70 -2.55 -29.40
N THR A 210 -18.52 -2.15 -30.38
CA THR A 210 -18.15 -2.19 -31.81
C THR A 210 -17.52 -0.90 -32.36
N ASP A 211 -18.01 0.30 -32.01
CA ASP A 211 -17.49 1.67 -32.29
C ASP A 211 -18.65 2.67 -32.12
N PRO A 212 -18.51 3.81 -31.43
CA PRO A 212 -17.36 4.28 -30.63
C PRO A 212 -17.15 3.45 -29.36
N ASN A 213 -15.91 3.40 -28.89
CA ASN A 213 -15.55 2.86 -27.58
C ASN A 213 -14.63 3.83 -26.85
N VAL A 214 -14.56 3.75 -25.53
CA VAL A 214 -13.64 4.56 -24.71
C VAL A 214 -12.32 3.81 -24.54
N PRO A 215 -11.16 4.42 -24.89
CA PRO A 215 -9.89 3.73 -24.76
C PRO A 215 -9.40 3.75 -23.30
N ILE A 216 -8.88 2.63 -22.83
CA ILE A 216 -7.98 2.63 -21.66
C ILE A 216 -6.57 2.91 -22.18
N LEU A 217 -5.99 4.05 -21.81
CA LEU A 217 -4.63 4.40 -22.20
C LEU A 217 -3.64 4.09 -21.08
N TYR A 218 -2.60 3.33 -21.43
CA TYR A 218 -1.52 2.94 -20.53
C TYR A 218 -0.16 3.26 -21.13
N SER A 219 0.71 3.89 -20.37
CA SER A 219 2.06 4.29 -20.80
C SER A 219 3.14 3.56 -20.00
N LEU A 220 4.15 3.04 -20.69
CA LEU A 220 5.34 2.40 -20.11
C LEU A 220 6.52 3.32 -20.36
N ASP A 221 7.34 3.55 -19.33
CA ASP A 221 8.67 4.12 -19.58
C ASP A 221 9.51 3.13 -20.40
N PRO A 222 9.96 3.48 -21.62
CA PRO A 222 10.77 2.57 -22.44
C PRO A 222 12.11 2.21 -21.77
N ARG A 223 12.55 2.99 -20.78
CA ARG A 223 13.80 2.80 -20.03
C ARG A 223 13.58 2.22 -18.63
N LEU A 224 12.47 1.53 -18.42
CA LEU A 224 12.15 0.86 -17.17
C LEU A 224 13.33 -0.01 -16.69
N ARG A 225 13.66 0.10 -15.40
CA ARG A 225 14.76 -0.63 -14.77
C ARG A 225 14.26 -1.62 -13.75
N THR A 226 15.04 -2.68 -13.56
CA THR A 226 14.78 -3.69 -12.53
C THR A 226 14.90 -3.04 -11.15
N PRO A 227 13.87 -3.12 -10.28
CA PRO A 227 13.96 -2.65 -8.90
C PRO A 227 15.06 -3.40 -8.16
N TYR A 228 15.79 -2.71 -7.29
CA TYR A 228 16.78 -3.36 -6.44
C TYR A 228 16.90 -2.70 -5.08
N ASN A 229 17.36 -3.48 -4.11
CA ASN A 229 17.64 -3.05 -2.76
C ASN A 229 19.11 -3.29 -2.42
N GLN A 230 19.78 -2.27 -1.89
CA GLN A 230 21.09 -2.41 -1.25
C GLN A 230 20.89 -2.59 0.24
N GLN A 231 21.37 -3.69 0.80
CA GLN A 231 21.26 -3.99 2.22
C GLN A 231 22.64 -4.03 2.86
N TRP A 232 22.75 -3.52 4.08
CA TRP A 232 23.95 -3.64 4.89
C TRP A 232 23.60 -3.87 6.35
N HIS A 233 24.47 -4.60 7.05
CA HIS A 233 24.33 -4.78 8.49
C HIS A 233 25.70 -4.88 9.16
N LEU A 234 25.75 -4.52 10.43
CA LEU A 234 26.90 -4.66 11.31
C LEU A 234 26.39 -4.99 12.71
N GLY A 235 26.85 -6.11 13.28
CA GLY A 235 26.42 -6.59 14.58
C GLY A 235 27.55 -7.12 15.43
N PHE A 236 27.38 -7.00 16.75
CA PHE A 236 28.29 -7.50 17.77
C PHE A 236 27.53 -8.46 18.68
N GLN A 237 28.06 -9.66 18.85
CA GLN A 237 27.55 -10.65 19.78
C GLN A 237 28.54 -10.87 20.91
N TYR A 238 28.07 -10.76 22.14
CA TYR A 238 28.85 -10.96 23.35
C TYR A 238 28.23 -12.04 24.23
N GLN A 239 29.04 -13.05 24.60
CA GLN A 239 28.63 -14.06 25.57
C GLN A 239 28.70 -13.48 26.99
N LEU A 240 27.55 -13.39 27.63
CA LEU A 240 27.36 -12.98 29.01
C LEU A 240 27.37 -14.20 29.96
N PRO A 241 27.53 -14.00 31.28
CA PRO A 241 27.40 -15.08 32.27
C PRO A 241 26.03 -15.79 32.21
N SER A 242 25.96 -16.98 32.82
CA SER A 242 24.73 -17.76 32.97
C SER A 242 24.07 -18.11 31.62
N ASP A 243 24.87 -18.61 30.67
CA ASP A 243 24.43 -19.07 29.35
C ASP A 243 23.54 -18.06 28.61
N SER A 244 23.97 -16.80 28.62
CA SER A 244 23.28 -15.71 27.94
C SER A 244 24.14 -15.03 26.87
N VAL A 245 23.49 -14.49 25.85
CA VAL A 245 24.11 -13.80 24.72
C VAL A 245 23.40 -12.47 24.50
N LEU A 246 24.17 -11.40 24.43
CA LEU A 246 23.71 -10.08 24.01
C LEU A 246 24.20 -9.81 22.59
N GLU A 247 23.28 -9.40 21.74
CA GLU A 247 23.55 -8.95 20.38
C GLU A 247 23.07 -7.51 20.20
N ILE A 248 23.93 -6.68 19.61
CA ILE A 248 23.58 -5.33 19.18
C ILE A 248 23.96 -5.22 17.71
N SER A 249 22.97 -4.93 16.87
CA SER A 249 23.09 -4.94 15.42
C SER A 249 22.47 -3.68 14.82
N TYR A 250 23.16 -3.08 13.86
CA TYR A 250 22.61 -2.07 12.99
C TYR A 250 22.31 -2.72 11.64
N ALA A 251 21.12 -2.48 11.10
CA ALA A 251 20.74 -2.92 9.77
C ALA A 251 20.15 -1.74 8.98
N GLY A 252 20.61 -1.56 7.75
CA GLY A 252 20.12 -0.54 6.85
C GLY A 252 19.81 -1.12 5.47
N SER A 253 18.87 -0.50 4.78
CA SER A 253 18.55 -0.84 3.41
C SER A 253 18.14 0.37 2.59
N ARG A 254 18.38 0.32 1.29
CA ARG A 254 18.01 1.38 0.34
C ARG A 254 17.42 0.76 -0.92
N GLY A 255 16.13 0.98 -1.13
CA GLY A 255 15.41 0.63 -2.35
C GLY A 255 15.60 1.69 -3.43
N LEU A 256 15.93 1.25 -4.64
CA LEU A 256 16.22 2.09 -5.80
C LEU A 256 15.54 1.53 -7.03
N LYS A 257 15.13 2.43 -7.93
CA LYS A 257 14.42 2.08 -9.16
C LYS A 257 13.18 1.24 -8.88
N LEU A 258 12.55 1.49 -7.73
CA LEU A 258 11.30 0.84 -7.39
C LEU A 258 10.23 1.30 -8.37
N PHE A 259 9.23 0.47 -8.55
CA PHE A 259 8.13 0.70 -9.45
C PHE A 259 7.13 1.71 -8.86
N GLY A 260 6.59 2.58 -9.71
CA GLY A 260 5.57 3.56 -9.36
C GLY A 260 4.55 3.72 -10.49
N PHE A 261 3.30 3.89 -10.09
CA PHE A 261 2.19 4.24 -10.98
C PHE A 261 1.86 5.72 -10.83
N TYR A 262 1.52 6.33 -11.95
CA TYR A 262 1.23 7.76 -12.04
C TYR A 262 0.03 7.99 -12.95
N ASN A 263 -0.73 9.06 -12.68
CA ASN A 263 -1.47 9.71 -13.76
C ASN A 263 -0.49 10.56 -14.59
N GLY A 264 0.02 9.99 -15.69
CA GLY A 264 0.96 10.69 -16.58
C GLY A 264 0.34 11.82 -17.38
N ASN A 265 -0.99 11.93 -17.36
CA ASN A 265 -1.75 12.96 -18.07
C ASN A 265 -2.39 14.00 -17.12
N GLN A 266 -1.94 14.08 -15.86
CA GLN A 266 -2.44 15.04 -14.89
C GLN A 266 -2.46 16.47 -15.47
N ALA A 267 -3.61 17.12 -15.38
CA ALA A 267 -3.79 18.51 -15.77
C ALA A 267 -3.03 19.45 -14.83
N VAL A 268 -2.40 20.49 -15.38
CA VAL A 268 -1.68 21.48 -14.57
C VAL A 268 -2.65 22.19 -13.61
N PRO A 269 -2.39 22.23 -12.29
CA PRO A 269 -3.24 22.92 -11.32
C PRO A 269 -3.48 24.40 -11.67
N THR A 270 -4.64 24.93 -11.28
CA THR A 270 -5.04 26.31 -11.62
C THR A 270 -5.92 26.93 -10.53
N SER A 271 -5.77 28.23 -10.30
CA SER A 271 -6.62 28.99 -9.37
C SER A 271 -8.03 29.26 -9.91
N ASP A 272 -8.26 29.06 -11.21
CA ASP A 272 -9.59 29.08 -11.79
C ASP A 272 -10.22 27.69 -11.67
N LEU A 273 -11.11 27.52 -10.69
CA LEU A 273 -11.78 26.25 -10.41
C LEU A 273 -12.77 25.82 -11.50
N SER A 274 -13.13 26.72 -12.42
CA SER A 274 -14.02 26.43 -13.55
C SER A 274 -13.27 26.10 -14.84
N ALA A 275 -11.94 26.25 -14.86
CA ALA A 275 -11.12 26.01 -16.04
C ALA A 275 -11.16 24.53 -16.44
N ALA A 276 -11.49 24.28 -17.71
CA ALA A 276 -11.54 22.94 -18.29
C ALA A 276 -10.22 22.17 -18.13
N THR A 277 -10.33 20.85 -17.98
CA THR A 277 -9.20 19.94 -17.73
C THR A 277 -8.41 19.67 -19.00
N ALA A 278 -9.08 19.29 -20.11
CA ALA A 278 -8.44 18.90 -21.36
C ALA A 278 -7.34 19.87 -21.87
N PRO A 279 -7.54 21.20 -21.89
CA PRO A 279 -6.52 22.14 -22.36
C PRO A 279 -5.25 22.19 -21.51
N ARG A 280 -5.31 21.73 -20.26
CA ARG A 280 -4.21 21.78 -19.29
C ARG A 280 -3.44 20.45 -19.18
N ARG A 281 -3.90 19.41 -19.88
CA ARG A 281 -3.26 18.10 -19.92
C ARG A 281 -2.02 18.08 -20.81
N PRO A 282 -1.00 17.26 -20.49
CA PRO A 282 0.14 17.01 -21.37
C PRO A 282 -0.26 16.37 -22.72
N ALA A 283 -1.14 15.36 -22.69
CA ALA A 283 -1.72 14.78 -23.89
C ALA A 283 -2.97 15.58 -24.27
N LYS A 284 -2.84 16.40 -25.30
CA LYS A 284 -3.95 17.17 -25.85
C LYS A 284 -3.77 17.41 -27.34
N ARG A 285 -4.88 17.46 -28.07
CA ARG A 285 -4.93 17.68 -29.52
C ARG A 285 -6.18 18.49 -29.85
N ALA A 286 -6.07 19.35 -30.87
CA ALA A 286 -7.22 20.09 -31.40
C ALA A 286 -8.04 19.21 -32.36
N ILE A 287 -9.38 19.29 -32.27
CA ILE A 287 -10.32 18.64 -33.20
C ILE A 287 -10.22 19.31 -34.58
N ASP A 288 -10.38 20.63 -34.62
CA ASP A 288 -10.06 21.45 -35.78
C ASP A 288 -8.62 21.97 -35.66
N PRO A 289 -7.68 21.55 -36.53
CA PRO A 289 -6.30 22.01 -36.48
C PRO A 289 -6.11 23.53 -36.67
N SER A 290 -7.12 24.25 -37.17
CA SER A 290 -7.09 25.70 -37.33
C SER A 290 -7.36 26.48 -36.04
N ILE A 291 -7.96 25.83 -35.05
CA ILE A 291 -8.25 26.38 -33.72
C ILE A 291 -7.36 25.65 -32.69
N PRO A 292 -6.66 26.34 -31.78
CA PRO A 292 -5.87 25.66 -30.76
C PRO A 292 -6.77 24.94 -29.73
N CYS A 293 -6.25 23.87 -29.13
CA CYS A 293 -6.80 23.30 -27.89
C CYS A 293 -6.17 24.04 -26.69
N ASP A 294 -6.88 25.04 -26.22
CA ASP A 294 -6.48 25.94 -25.13
C ASP A 294 -7.69 26.34 -24.26
N LEU A 295 -7.45 27.10 -23.19
CA LEU A 295 -8.50 27.53 -22.27
C LEU A 295 -9.53 28.49 -22.90
N ALA A 296 -9.21 29.11 -24.03
CA ALA A 296 -10.16 29.95 -24.76
C ALA A 296 -11.09 29.13 -25.66
N ASN A 297 -10.66 27.94 -26.08
CA ASN A 297 -11.39 27.03 -26.95
C ASN A 297 -11.42 25.59 -26.36
N PRO A 298 -11.94 25.41 -25.14
CA PRO A 298 -11.86 24.11 -24.44
C PRO A 298 -12.63 23.00 -25.17
N ASP A 299 -13.74 23.34 -25.84
CA ASP A 299 -14.57 22.40 -26.60
C ASP A 299 -13.90 21.90 -27.89
N ASN A 300 -12.79 22.53 -28.30
CA ASN A 300 -11.98 22.10 -29.45
C ASN A 300 -10.87 21.13 -29.04
N CYS A 301 -10.75 20.77 -27.76
CA CYS A 301 -9.86 19.71 -27.32
C CYS A 301 -10.47 18.33 -27.58
N ASP A 302 -9.71 17.44 -28.22
CA ASP A 302 -10.15 16.10 -28.55
C ASP A 302 -10.41 15.28 -27.27
N PRO A 303 -11.67 14.86 -27.02
CA PRO A 303 -12.07 14.21 -25.78
C PRO A 303 -11.40 12.85 -25.56
N VAL A 304 -10.85 12.23 -26.62
CA VAL A 304 -10.10 10.96 -26.51
C VAL A 304 -8.87 11.10 -25.59
N PHE A 305 -8.31 12.30 -25.45
CA PHE A 305 -7.17 12.57 -24.57
C PHE A 305 -7.57 13.20 -23.23
N ASP A 306 -8.85 13.52 -22.99
CA ASP A 306 -9.32 14.08 -21.72
C ASP A 306 -9.60 12.99 -20.68
N THR A 307 -8.57 12.20 -20.39
CA THR A 307 -8.62 11.08 -19.45
C THR A 307 -7.30 10.93 -18.70
N SER A 308 -7.33 10.27 -17.54
CA SER A 308 -6.11 9.88 -16.85
C SER A 308 -5.40 8.77 -17.64
N ILE A 309 -4.07 8.84 -17.71
CA ILE A 309 -3.26 7.86 -18.44
C ILE A 309 -2.32 7.21 -17.43
N ALA A 310 -2.65 5.97 -17.04
CA ALA A 310 -1.85 5.18 -16.13
C ALA A 310 -0.44 5.01 -16.70
N THR A 311 0.55 5.56 -16.02
CA THR A 311 1.93 5.62 -16.48
C THR A 311 2.83 4.90 -15.50
N PHE A 312 3.57 3.91 -16.00
CA PHE A 312 4.40 3.04 -15.20
C PHE A 312 5.88 3.37 -15.34
N ARG A 313 6.55 3.64 -14.22
CA ARG A 313 7.94 4.09 -14.16
C ARG A 313 8.72 3.35 -13.08
N SER A 314 10.06 3.42 -13.14
CA SER A 314 10.99 2.84 -12.16
C SER A 314 11.85 3.92 -11.48
N ASN A 315 11.20 4.84 -10.78
CA ASN A 315 11.81 6.04 -10.17
C ASN A 315 11.51 6.21 -8.67
N ILE A 316 10.80 5.26 -8.05
CA ILE A 316 10.47 5.24 -6.62
C ILE A 316 11.68 4.81 -5.80
N LYS A 317 11.78 5.30 -4.56
CA LYS A 317 12.91 5.05 -3.65
C LYS A 317 12.45 4.84 -2.22
N SER A 318 13.19 4.00 -1.49
CA SER A 318 12.98 3.79 -0.06
C SER A 318 14.31 3.71 0.69
N ASN A 319 14.28 4.04 1.98
CA ASN A 319 15.40 3.94 2.90
C ASN A 319 14.91 3.41 4.24
N TYR A 320 15.67 2.50 4.83
CA TYR A 320 15.38 1.92 6.14
C TYR A 320 16.65 1.88 6.96
N HIS A 321 16.55 2.26 8.23
CA HIS A 321 17.63 2.11 9.19
C HIS A 321 17.07 1.56 10.50
N SER A 322 17.81 0.65 11.13
CA SER A 322 17.41 0.07 12.40
C SER A 322 18.59 -0.22 13.32
N LEU A 323 18.35 -0.02 14.61
CA LEU A 323 19.13 -0.57 15.70
C LEU A 323 18.34 -1.72 16.31
N GLN A 324 18.93 -2.89 16.37
CA GLN A 324 18.36 -4.12 16.87
C GLN A 324 19.18 -4.60 18.05
N VAL A 325 18.54 -4.82 19.18
CA VAL A 325 19.14 -5.36 20.39
C VAL A 325 18.42 -6.64 20.73
N ARG A 326 19.16 -7.74 20.88
CA ARG A 326 18.63 -9.03 21.28
C ARG A 326 19.40 -9.56 22.48
N TRP A 327 18.69 -9.90 23.54
CA TRP A 327 19.25 -10.59 24.70
C TRP A 327 18.56 -11.93 24.87
N GLU A 328 19.34 -13.00 24.72
CA GLU A 328 18.87 -14.37 24.85
C GLU A 328 19.52 -15.01 26.08
N LYS A 329 18.72 -15.69 26.88
CA LYS A 329 19.18 -16.50 28.01
C LYS A 329 18.63 -17.92 27.86
N ARG A 330 19.52 -18.91 27.80
CA ARG A 330 19.15 -20.32 27.87
C ARG A 330 18.72 -20.71 29.28
N ILE A 331 17.96 -21.80 29.38
CA ILE A 331 17.41 -22.24 30.66
C ILE A 331 18.53 -22.54 31.68
N THR A 332 18.59 -21.72 32.73
CA THR A 332 19.44 -21.96 33.91
C THR A 332 18.67 -21.52 35.13
N HIS A 333 18.71 -22.28 36.22
CA HIS A 333 17.94 -21.96 37.43
C HIS A 333 16.43 -21.77 37.15
N GLY A 334 15.88 -22.52 36.18
CA GLY A 334 14.45 -22.50 35.82
C GLY A 334 14.01 -21.35 34.91
N LEU A 335 14.87 -20.38 34.60
CA LEU A 335 14.52 -19.22 33.77
C LEU A 335 15.16 -19.29 32.37
N GLN A 336 14.32 -19.16 31.35
CA GLN A 336 14.67 -18.91 29.95
C GLN A 336 13.97 -17.63 29.48
N PHE A 337 14.65 -16.79 28.71
CA PHE A 337 13.98 -15.66 28.06
C PHE A 337 14.70 -15.19 26.79
N GLN A 338 13.96 -14.43 26.00
CA GLN A 338 14.47 -13.61 24.91
C GLN A 338 13.83 -12.22 24.98
N ALA A 339 14.67 -11.18 25.04
CA ALA A 339 14.26 -9.80 24.85
C ALA A 339 14.75 -9.31 23.49
N SER A 340 13.88 -8.72 22.69
CA SER A 340 14.21 -8.13 21.40
C SER A 340 13.68 -6.71 21.35
N TYR A 341 14.54 -5.75 21.05
CA TYR A 341 14.20 -4.34 20.87
C TYR A 341 14.68 -3.88 19.50
N THR A 342 13.80 -3.24 18.75
CA THR A 342 14.12 -2.62 17.46
C THR A 342 13.74 -1.16 17.55
N TYR A 343 14.71 -0.28 17.33
CA TYR A 343 14.46 1.09 16.93
C TYR A 343 14.62 1.15 15.41
N SER A 344 13.59 1.59 14.68
CA SER A 344 13.65 1.69 13.22
C SER A 344 13.08 2.99 12.69
N HIS A 345 13.54 3.36 11.50
CA HIS A 345 13.00 4.47 10.74
C HIS A 345 13.00 4.08 9.27
N ALA A 346 11.82 4.10 8.66
CA ALA A 346 11.60 3.75 7.26
C ALA A 346 11.00 4.94 6.53
N LEU A 347 11.62 5.32 5.42
CA LEU A 347 11.20 6.43 4.57
C LEU A 347 11.01 5.94 3.13
N ASP A 348 9.97 6.42 2.47
CA ASP A 348 9.71 6.18 1.05
C ASP A 348 8.89 7.31 0.45
N ASP A 349 8.88 7.39 -0.89
CA ASP A 349 7.96 8.24 -1.64
C ASP A 349 6.62 7.53 -1.93
N ALA A 350 6.60 6.20 -1.95
CA ALA A 350 5.39 5.38 -1.98
C ALA A 350 5.59 4.03 -1.27
N SER A 351 4.63 3.63 -0.42
CA SER A 351 4.66 2.32 0.30
C SER A 351 4.21 1.13 -0.54
N SER A 352 3.62 1.38 -1.71
CA SER A 352 3.12 0.33 -2.61
C SER A 352 3.08 0.85 -4.05
N ALA A 353 3.21 -0.05 -5.03
CA ALA A 353 2.96 0.26 -6.44
C ALA A 353 1.49 -0.02 -6.80
N SER A 354 0.54 0.65 -6.13
CA SER A 354 -0.90 0.48 -6.38
C SER A 354 -1.46 -0.93 -6.06
N LEU A 355 -0.84 -1.62 -5.10
CA LEU A 355 -1.22 -2.97 -4.64
C LEU A 355 -1.90 -2.96 -3.26
N GLY A 356 -2.62 -1.88 -2.93
CA GLY A 356 -3.32 -1.71 -1.65
C GLY A 356 -2.49 -1.01 -0.58
N SER A 357 -2.15 0.28 -0.79
CA SER A 357 -1.59 1.13 0.27
C SER A 357 -2.63 1.35 1.37
N GLN A 358 -2.21 1.27 2.64
CA GLN A 358 -3.09 1.49 3.79
C GLN A 358 -3.39 2.97 4.07
N ASN A 359 -2.60 3.88 3.51
CA ASN A 359 -2.67 5.32 3.81
C ASN A 359 -3.06 6.16 2.62
N GLN A 360 -3.79 5.59 1.65
CA GLN A 360 -4.25 6.34 0.48
C GLN A 360 -3.07 7.08 -0.21
N GLY A 361 -1.95 6.36 -0.35
CA GLY A 361 -0.64 6.91 -0.69
C GLY A 361 -0.42 7.14 -2.18
N ASP A 362 -1.24 7.98 -2.79
CA ASP A 362 -0.98 8.54 -4.13
C ASP A 362 -0.17 9.84 -4.04
N PHE A 363 0.38 10.27 -5.18
CA PHE A 363 1.09 11.55 -5.29
C PHE A 363 0.10 12.70 -5.40
N ARG A 364 0.20 13.70 -4.52
CA ARG A 364 -0.58 14.94 -4.64
C ARG A 364 -0.27 15.71 -5.93
N ASP A 365 0.94 15.50 -6.44
CA ASP A 365 1.44 16.00 -7.72
C ASP A 365 2.26 14.89 -8.39
N GLN A 366 1.73 14.38 -9.49
CA GLN A 366 2.25 13.25 -10.25
C GLN A 366 3.52 13.63 -11.03
N THR A 367 3.76 14.93 -11.22
CA THR A 367 4.97 15.47 -11.85
C THR A 367 6.12 15.59 -10.85
N ASN A 368 5.82 15.67 -9.55
CA ASN A 368 6.80 15.81 -8.47
C ASN A 368 6.59 14.81 -7.32
N PRO A 369 6.88 13.52 -7.53
CA PRO A 369 6.69 12.48 -6.52
C PRO A 369 7.53 12.66 -5.25
N ASN A 370 8.61 13.44 -5.31
CA ASN A 370 9.45 13.67 -4.15
C ASN A 370 8.73 14.44 -3.03
N LEU A 371 7.59 15.10 -3.32
CA LEU A 371 6.75 15.75 -2.30
C LEU A 371 6.14 14.74 -1.31
N GLU A 372 6.02 13.47 -1.71
CA GLU A 372 5.51 12.40 -0.85
C GLU A 372 6.60 11.63 -0.12
N TYR A 373 7.87 12.05 -0.26
CA TYR A 373 8.95 11.43 0.48
C TYR A 373 8.80 11.70 1.98
N GLY A 374 8.38 10.67 2.70
CA GLY A 374 7.99 10.74 4.10
C GLY A 374 8.15 9.39 4.76
N ASN A 375 7.53 9.22 5.92
CA ASN A 375 7.58 7.95 6.64
C ASN A 375 6.84 6.87 5.85
N ALA A 376 7.31 5.62 5.86
CA ALA A 376 6.60 4.51 5.22
C ALA A 376 5.33 4.13 6.01
N ASP A 377 4.36 3.49 5.35
CA ASP A 377 3.07 3.08 5.96
C ASP A 377 3.30 2.04 7.07
N PHE A 378 4.32 1.20 6.88
CA PHE A 378 4.74 0.14 7.79
C PHE A 378 5.89 0.56 8.72
N ASP A 379 6.19 1.86 8.80
CA ASP A 379 7.27 2.33 9.67
C ASP A 379 6.83 2.29 11.15
N VAL A 380 7.53 1.48 11.95
CA VAL A 380 7.32 1.35 13.39
C VAL A 380 8.60 1.77 14.10
N ARG A 381 8.53 2.83 14.91
CA ARG A 381 9.72 3.48 15.49
C ARG A 381 10.36 2.68 16.59
N HIS A 382 9.54 2.16 17.49
CA HIS A 382 10.02 1.30 18.57
C HIS A 382 9.17 0.04 18.59
N ARG A 383 9.83 -1.10 18.67
CA ARG A 383 9.20 -2.40 18.89
C ARG A 383 10.01 -3.18 19.91
N PHE A 384 9.32 -3.62 20.96
CA PHE A 384 9.86 -4.44 22.02
C PHE A 384 9.05 -5.72 22.12
N VAL A 385 9.74 -6.86 22.18
CA VAL A 385 9.16 -8.18 22.43
C VAL A 385 9.97 -8.87 23.51
N PHE A 386 9.30 -9.30 24.57
CA PHE A 386 9.91 -10.08 25.65
C PHE A 386 9.16 -11.38 25.84
N SER A 387 9.83 -12.49 25.54
CA SER A 387 9.31 -13.84 25.71
C SER A 387 10.06 -14.51 26.85
N TYR A 388 9.34 -15.09 27.80
CA TYR A 388 9.96 -15.76 28.95
C TYR A 388 9.22 -17.04 29.31
N LEU A 389 9.98 -17.98 29.89
CA LEU A 389 9.48 -19.17 30.54
C LEU A 389 10.22 -19.29 31.87
N TYR A 390 9.48 -19.34 32.97
CA TYR A 390 10.02 -19.50 34.30
C TYR A 390 9.37 -20.67 35.02
N GLU A 391 10.17 -21.70 35.30
CA GLU A 391 9.80 -22.74 36.24
C GLU A 391 9.85 -22.18 37.65
N LEU A 392 8.71 -22.10 38.32
CA LEU A 392 8.67 -21.51 39.64
C LEU A 392 9.52 -22.35 40.61
N PRO A 393 10.28 -21.69 41.51
CA PRO A 393 11.27 -22.34 42.35
C PRO A 393 10.65 -23.06 43.57
N PHE A 394 9.45 -23.61 43.42
CA PHE A 394 8.70 -24.29 44.48
C PHE A 394 8.60 -25.80 44.25
N GLY A 395 8.64 -26.57 45.34
CA GLY A 395 8.44 -28.02 45.33
C GLY A 395 9.72 -28.83 45.48
N LYS A 396 9.57 -30.15 45.39
CA LYS A 396 10.64 -31.13 45.65
C LYS A 396 11.87 -30.84 44.77
N GLY A 397 13.04 -30.68 45.40
CA GLY A 397 14.30 -30.40 44.70
C GLY A 397 14.45 -28.97 44.15
N LYS A 398 13.54 -28.05 44.49
CA LYS A 398 13.63 -26.61 44.15
C LYS A 398 14.02 -25.77 45.37
N MET A 399 14.29 -24.48 45.17
CA MET A 399 14.81 -23.55 46.19
C MET A 399 13.87 -23.38 47.39
N PHE A 400 12.56 -23.32 47.15
CA PHE A 400 11.54 -23.16 48.17
C PHE A 400 10.71 -24.44 48.30
N GLY A 401 10.58 -24.97 49.52
CA GLY A 401 9.87 -26.23 49.73
C GLY A 401 10.59 -27.44 49.12
N GLY A 402 11.93 -27.42 49.05
CA GLY A 402 12.74 -28.50 48.48
C GLY A 402 12.52 -29.89 49.10
N ASN A 403 12.08 -29.93 50.38
CA ASN A 403 11.71 -31.15 51.10
C ASN A 403 10.20 -31.48 51.04
N ALA A 404 9.42 -30.75 50.24
CA ALA A 404 8.00 -31.02 50.10
C ALA A 404 7.77 -32.42 49.53
N SER A 405 6.92 -33.19 50.20
CA SER A 405 6.54 -34.55 49.82
C SER A 405 5.03 -34.71 49.83
N GLY A 406 4.53 -35.70 49.08
CA GLY A 406 3.10 -36.01 49.01
C GLY A 406 2.24 -34.84 48.54
N LEU A 407 1.11 -34.61 49.23
CA LEU A 407 0.11 -33.60 48.87
C LEU A 407 0.71 -32.19 48.77
N LEU A 408 1.64 -31.83 49.66
CA LEU A 408 2.26 -30.50 49.66
C LEU A 408 3.00 -30.24 48.34
N ASN A 409 3.74 -31.23 47.83
CA ASN A 409 4.44 -31.11 46.56
C ASN A 409 3.48 -31.04 45.36
N HIS A 410 2.36 -31.77 45.40
CA HIS A 410 1.33 -31.67 44.37
C HIS A 410 0.69 -30.29 44.33
N ILE A 411 0.59 -29.58 45.46
CA ILE A 411 0.07 -28.21 45.51
C ILE A 411 1.13 -27.21 44.99
N ILE A 412 2.35 -27.27 45.51
CA ILE A 412 3.34 -26.19 45.28
C ILE A 412 4.34 -26.45 44.14
N GLY A 413 4.53 -27.68 43.67
CA GLY A 413 5.57 -28.05 42.69
C GLY A 413 5.10 -28.12 41.23
N GLY A 414 5.99 -27.95 40.25
CA GLY A 414 5.62 -28.14 38.83
C GLY A 414 4.78 -27.00 38.21
N TRP A 415 4.77 -25.83 38.85
CA TRP A 415 4.23 -24.61 38.27
C TRP A 415 5.25 -23.98 37.30
N GLN A 416 4.78 -23.55 36.14
CA GLN A 416 5.55 -22.78 35.19
C GLN A 416 4.74 -21.57 34.75
N VAL A 417 5.41 -20.45 34.54
CA VAL A 417 4.81 -19.24 33.97
C VAL A 417 5.53 -18.92 32.69
N ALA A 418 4.78 -18.78 31.60
CA ALA A 418 5.29 -18.23 30.36
C ALA A 418 4.58 -16.92 30.04
N GLY A 419 5.22 -16.07 29.27
CA GLY A 419 4.56 -14.90 28.75
C GLY A 419 5.27 -14.29 27.57
N ILE A 420 4.50 -13.54 26.80
CA ILE A 420 4.98 -12.70 25.71
C ILE A 420 4.44 -11.31 25.93
N THR A 421 5.34 -10.35 26.12
CA THR A 421 5.01 -8.94 26.15
C THR A 421 5.43 -8.32 24.83
N THR A 422 4.50 -7.68 24.14
CA THR A 422 4.78 -6.90 22.93
C THR A 422 4.38 -5.46 23.16
N ALA A 423 5.29 -4.53 22.92
CA ALA A 423 5.00 -3.10 22.91
C ALA A 423 5.58 -2.48 21.64
N SER A 424 4.79 -1.67 20.94
CA SER A 424 5.29 -0.92 19.79
C SER A 424 4.62 0.43 19.64
N THR A 425 5.30 1.35 18.99
CA THR A 425 4.65 2.58 18.50
C THR A 425 3.68 2.25 17.37
N GLY A 426 2.70 3.13 17.12
CA GLY A 426 1.80 2.97 15.98
C GLY A 426 2.48 3.23 14.64
N ASN A 427 1.79 2.78 13.59
CA ASN A 427 2.03 3.19 12.21
C ASN A 427 1.65 4.66 12.03
N TRP A 428 2.02 5.22 10.88
CA TRP A 428 1.83 6.63 10.59
C TRP A 428 0.77 6.77 9.53
N PHE A 429 0.02 7.85 9.62
CA PHE A 429 -1.15 8.10 8.82
C PHE A 429 -1.00 9.43 8.10
N THR A 430 -1.54 9.43 6.91
CA THR A 430 -1.55 10.56 6.03
C THR A 430 -2.93 11.23 6.13
N PRO A 431 -3.01 12.54 6.43
CA PRO A 431 -4.27 13.25 6.37
C PRO A 431 -4.71 13.52 4.93
N THR A 432 -6.01 13.43 4.68
CA THR A 432 -6.66 13.71 3.39
C THR A 432 -7.79 14.72 3.61
N ASP A 433 -8.03 15.54 2.59
CA ASP A 433 -9.12 16.51 2.54
C ASP A 433 -9.96 16.14 1.31
N ILE A 434 -11.16 15.62 1.54
CA ILE A 434 -12.07 15.12 0.48
C ILE A 434 -13.10 16.18 0.07
N GLU A 435 -13.29 17.25 0.87
CA GLU A 435 -14.27 18.29 0.54
C GLU A 435 -13.79 19.20 -0.60
N THR A 436 -12.50 19.56 -0.62
CA THR A 436 -12.01 20.62 -1.49
C THR A 436 -10.75 20.21 -2.26
N ASP A 437 -10.91 19.46 -3.36
CA ASP A 437 -9.85 19.45 -4.39
C ASP A 437 -9.82 20.78 -5.14
N LEU A 438 -9.25 21.79 -4.47
CA LEU A 438 -9.07 23.12 -5.04
C LEU A 438 -7.86 23.19 -5.97
N SER A 439 -7.13 22.10 -6.21
CA SER A 439 -6.07 22.12 -7.21
C SER A 439 -6.64 22.33 -8.62
N ASN A 440 -7.92 21.97 -8.82
CA ASN A 440 -8.54 21.81 -10.12
C ASN A 440 -7.66 20.96 -11.07
N SER A 441 -6.89 20.03 -10.51
CA SER A 441 -6.16 19.00 -11.24
C SER A 441 -6.88 17.68 -11.06
N ASP A 442 -6.77 16.79 -12.04
CA ASP A 442 -7.11 15.41 -11.80
C ASP A 442 -5.90 14.73 -11.15
N GLY A 443 -6.03 14.39 -9.86
CA GLY A 443 -5.14 13.43 -9.23
C GLY A 443 -5.13 12.08 -9.99
N GLY A 444 -4.45 11.08 -9.48
CA GLY A 444 -4.68 9.72 -9.98
C GLY A 444 -3.56 8.73 -9.77
N GLY A 445 -3.96 7.47 -9.83
CA GLY A 445 -3.28 6.28 -9.34
C GLY A 445 -4.37 5.41 -8.69
N THR A 446 -4.16 4.83 -7.51
CA THR A 446 -5.16 3.93 -6.87
C THR A 446 -6.10 4.60 -5.88
N VAL A 447 -5.99 5.90 -5.68
CA VAL A 447 -6.74 6.60 -4.63
C VAL A 447 -7.47 7.80 -5.23
N PHE A 448 -8.78 7.85 -5.01
CA PHE A 448 -9.62 8.98 -5.36
C PHE A 448 -9.34 10.13 -4.38
N GLY A 449 -8.48 11.08 -4.77
CA GLY A 449 -8.25 12.33 -4.02
C GLY A 449 -6.76 12.67 -3.84
N SER A 450 -6.30 13.72 -4.53
CA SER A 450 -4.96 14.30 -4.37
C SER A 450 -4.89 15.40 -3.30
N ALA A 451 -6.03 15.77 -2.73
CA ALA A 451 -6.15 16.90 -1.83
C ALA A 451 -5.70 16.59 -0.40
N ARG A 452 -4.94 17.53 0.15
CA ARG A 452 -4.40 17.53 1.50
C ARG A 452 -4.94 18.74 2.25
N PRO A 453 -5.15 18.64 3.57
CA PRO A 453 -5.36 19.84 4.37
C PRO A 453 -4.05 20.64 4.49
N ASN A 454 -4.14 21.85 5.03
CA ASN A 454 -2.98 22.63 5.43
C ASN A 454 -2.65 22.40 6.90
N VAL A 455 -1.37 22.18 7.19
CA VAL A 455 -0.82 22.01 8.53
C VAL A 455 -0.48 23.38 9.11
N VAL A 456 -1.17 23.75 10.19
CA VAL A 456 -1.01 25.03 10.91
C VAL A 456 -0.46 24.86 12.33
N GLY A 457 -0.27 23.62 12.78
CA GLY A 457 0.30 23.27 14.08
C GLY A 457 0.96 21.89 14.05
N ASP A 458 1.43 21.40 15.19
CA ASP A 458 1.98 20.04 15.30
C ASP A 458 0.85 19.00 15.43
N PRO A 459 0.67 18.08 14.46
CA PRO A 459 -0.34 17.01 14.51
C PRO A 459 -0.16 16.05 15.69
N ASN A 460 1.06 15.93 16.20
CA ASN A 460 1.43 15.00 17.26
C ASN A 460 1.53 15.68 18.64
N ALA A 461 1.18 16.97 18.72
CA ALA A 461 1.01 17.66 19.99
C ALA A 461 -0.19 17.10 20.76
N LYS A 462 -0.40 17.61 21.98
CA LYS A 462 -1.58 17.26 22.78
C LYS A 462 -2.86 17.51 21.96
N PRO A 463 -3.77 16.52 21.87
CA PRO A 463 -5.04 16.71 21.18
C PRO A 463 -5.81 17.91 21.71
N CYS A 464 -6.30 18.76 20.79
CA CYS A 464 -7.15 19.90 21.14
C CYS A 464 -8.57 19.49 21.55
N LEU A 465 -9.06 18.38 20.98
CA LEU A 465 -10.37 17.81 21.29
C LEU A 465 -10.19 16.56 22.17
N ALA A 466 -10.99 16.44 23.23
CA ALA A 466 -10.95 15.27 24.09
C ALA A 466 -11.46 14.03 23.33
N GLY A 467 -10.72 12.92 23.42
CA GLY A 467 -11.08 11.64 22.80
C GLY A 467 -10.46 11.39 21.43
N THR A 468 -9.81 12.38 20.81
CA THR A 468 -9.08 12.16 19.55
C THR A 468 -7.69 11.56 19.81
N LEU A 469 -7.21 10.74 18.87
CA LEU A 469 -5.92 10.07 18.91
C LEU A 469 -4.75 10.99 18.54
N PHE A 470 -5.02 12.11 17.87
CA PHE A 470 -4.05 13.12 17.46
C PHE A 470 -4.64 14.54 17.56
N ASN A 471 -3.80 15.56 17.35
CA ASN A 471 -4.23 16.96 17.37
C ASN A 471 -4.91 17.34 16.05
N THR A 472 -6.25 17.23 16.03
CA THR A 472 -7.06 17.57 14.87
C THR A 472 -6.99 19.05 14.50
N CYS A 473 -6.80 19.95 15.47
CA CYS A 473 -6.63 21.39 15.23
C CYS A 473 -5.29 21.78 14.60
N ALA A 474 -4.39 20.83 14.36
CA ALA A 474 -3.19 21.06 13.55
C ALA A 474 -3.50 21.19 12.06
N PHE A 475 -4.73 20.85 11.65
CA PHE A 475 -5.19 20.84 10.27
C PHE A 475 -6.28 21.87 10.05
N VAL A 476 -6.24 22.50 8.89
CA VAL A 476 -7.32 23.32 8.35
C VAL A 476 -7.54 22.91 6.90
N THR A 477 -8.81 22.86 6.50
CA THR A 477 -9.22 22.62 5.12
C THR A 477 -8.44 23.51 4.16
N ASN A 478 -8.01 22.98 3.03
CA ASN A 478 -7.33 23.79 2.03
C ASN A 478 -8.34 24.71 1.32
N GLN A 479 -8.14 26.03 1.43
CA GLN A 479 -8.99 27.05 0.79
C GLN A 479 -8.29 27.77 -0.37
N ILE A 480 -7.07 27.37 -0.72
CA ILE A 480 -6.28 28.02 -1.78
C ILE A 480 -6.56 27.33 -3.11
N ALA A 481 -7.22 28.06 -4.03
CA ALA A 481 -7.41 27.60 -5.41
C ALA A 481 -6.07 27.41 -6.14
N GLY A 482 -5.96 26.34 -6.92
CA GLY A 482 -4.74 25.88 -7.59
C GLY A 482 -3.76 25.12 -6.69
N SER A 483 -4.13 24.79 -5.45
CA SER A 483 -3.28 24.08 -4.50
C SER A 483 -3.89 22.75 -4.09
N SER A 484 -3.06 21.72 -3.92
CA SER A 484 -3.45 20.42 -3.34
C SER A 484 -3.23 20.36 -1.82
N GLY A 485 -2.92 21.49 -1.18
CA GLY A 485 -2.59 21.59 0.25
C GLY A 485 -1.15 21.18 0.60
N ASN A 486 -0.75 21.44 1.86
CA ASN A 486 0.65 21.31 2.28
C ASN A 486 0.94 20.10 3.18
N ALA A 487 -0.07 19.37 3.67
CA ALA A 487 0.18 18.27 4.60
C ALA A 487 1.08 17.20 3.97
N GLY A 488 2.15 16.85 4.68
CA GLY A 488 3.08 15.81 4.26
C GLY A 488 2.48 14.41 4.39
N ARG A 489 3.07 13.47 3.66
CA ARG A 489 2.75 12.05 3.80
C ARG A 489 3.20 11.49 5.16
N ASN A 490 2.33 10.72 5.79
CA ASN A 490 2.55 9.96 7.01
C ASN A 490 3.13 10.82 8.16
N ILE A 491 2.47 11.94 8.45
CA ILE A 491 2.84 12.90 9.50
C ILE A 491 2.06 12.73 10.82
N ILE A 492 0.94 11.99 10.81
CA ILE A 492 0.17 11.68 12.01
C ILE A 492 0.66 10.36 12.59
N ARG A 493 1.06 10.34 13.86
CA ARG A 493 1.43 9.12 14.55
C ARG A 493 0.20 8.41 15.10
N GLY A 494 0.01 7.16 14.71
CA GLY A 494 -1.05 6.29 15.23
C GLY A 494 -0.81 5.82 16.67
N PRO A 495 -1.81 5.18 17.30
CA PRO A 495 -1.74 4.70 18.65
C PRO A 495 -0.69 3.59 18.75
N GLY A 496 -0.01 3.56 19.89
CA GLY A 496 0.85 2.43 20.23
C GLY A 496 0.05 1.15 20.43
N PHE A 497 0.74 0.03 20.31
CA PHE A 497 0.23 -1.30 20.63
C PHE A 497 0.94 -1.82 21.87
N GLN A 498 0.19 -2.33 22.84
CA GLN A 498 0.73 -2.99 24.02
C GLN A 498 -0.10 -4.22 24.37
N ASN A 499 0.55 -5.36 24.45
CA ASN A 499 -0.09 -6.63 24.74
C ASN A 499 0.76 -7.51 25.64
N TRP A 500 0.09 -8.20 26.56
CA TRP A 500 0.69 -9.14 27.50
C TRP A 500 -0.09 -10.43 27.47
N ASP A 501 0.48 -11.44 26.82
CA ASP A 501 -0.07 -12.78 26.85
C ASP A 501 0.66 -13.56 27.94
N ILE A 502 -0.10 -14.15 28.85
CA ILE A 502 0.44 -14.86 30.01
C ILE A 502 -0.19 -16.25 30.08
N SER A 503 0.66 -17.26 30.20
CA SER A 503 0.24 -18.64 30.36
C SER A 503 0.79 -19.21 31.66
N VAL A 504 -0.08 -19.81 32.46
CA VAL A 504 0.27 -20.51 33.68
C VAL A 504 0.03 -22.01 33.45
N PHE A 505 1.08 -22.78 33.68
CA PHE A 505 1.07 -24.23 33.55
C PHE A 505 1.29 -24.87 34.90
N LYS A 506 0.62 -26.00 35.11
CA LYS A 506 0.82 -26.84 36.27
C LYS A 506 0.91 -28.29 35.82
N THR A 507 2.09 -28.88 35.96
CA THR A 507 2.34 -30.29 35.65
C THR A 507 2.21 -31.12 36.91
N LEU A 508 1.28 -32.07 36.88
CA LEU A 508 0.98 -33.01 37.96
C LEU A 508 1.40 -34.42 37.52
N PRO A 509 2.52 -34.95 38.03
CA PRO A 509 2.87 -36.34 37.79
C PRO A 509 1.89 -37.25 38.55
N ILE A 510 1.24 -38.17 37.85
CA ILE A 510 0.29 -39.15 38.41
C ILE A 510 0.97 -40.50 38.61
N ARG A 511 1.69 -40.99 37.59
CA ARG A 511 2.56 -42.19 37.60
C ARG A 511 3.79 -41.94 36.72
N GLU A 512 4.72 -42.89 36.68
CA GLU A 512 6.00 -42.77 35.96
C GLU A 512 5.85 -42.38 34.48
N GLN A 513 4.77 -42.80 33.81
CA GLN A 513 4.47 -42.46 32.41
C GLN A 513 3.27 -41.53 32.24
N MET A 514 2.54 -41.23 33.32
CA MET A 514 1.27 -40.50 33.26
C MET A 514 1.39 -39.13 33.91
N GLN A 515 1.12 -38.07 33.16
CA GLN A 515 1.09 -36.70 33.67
C GLN A 515 -0.18 -35.96 33.22
N LEU A 516 -0.73 -35.17 34.15
CA LEU A 516 -1.79 -34.22 33.87
C LEU A 516 -1.21 -32.81 33.86
N GLU A 517 -1.46 -32.05 32.81
CA GLU A 517 -1.06 -30.66 32.67
C GLU A 517 -2.32 -29.78 32.67
N VAL A 518 -2.38 -28.85 33.61
CA VAL A 518 -3.42 -27.82 33.68
C VAL A 518 -2.85 -26.53 33.10
N ARG A 519 -3.56 -25.93 32.15
CA ARG A 519 -3.17 -24.69 31.47
C ARG A 519 -4.24 -23.62 31.69
N ALA A 520 -3.80 -22.42 32.00
CA ALA A 520 -4.60 -21.21 31.94
C ALA A 520 -3.84 -20.17 31.10
N GLU A 521 -4.44 -19.74 30.00
CA GLU A 521 -3.86 -18.80 29.04
C GLU A 521 -4.70 -17.53 29.03
N PHE A 522 -4.06 -16.40 29.20
CA PHE A 522 -4.66 -15.07 29.25
C PHE A 522 -4.07 -14.26 28.10
N PHE A 523 -4.85 -14.05 27.05
CA PHE A 523 -4.49 -13.15 25.97
C PHE A 523 -4.93 -11.74 26.34
N ASN A 524 -4.05 -10.74 26.20
CA ASN A 524 -4.26 -9.40 26.75
C ASN A 524 -4.63 -9.45 28.25
N ALA A 525 -3.76 -10.07 29.07
CA ALA A 525 -4.02 -10.40 30.48
C ALA A 525 -4.54 -9.22 31.33
N TRP A 526 -4.08 -8.01 31.03
CA TRP A 526 -4.47 -6.77 31.72
C TRP A 526 -5.69 -6.06 31.12
N ASN A 527 -6.27 -6.61 30.05
CA ASN A 527 -7.37 -6.00 29.29
C ASN A 527 -7.04 -4.57 28.82
N HIS A 528 -5.82 -4.37 28.33
CA HIS A 528 -5.39 -3.08 27.81
C HIS A 528 -6.08 -2.79 26.47
N LEU A 529 -6.70 -1.61 26.35
CA LEU A 529 -7.34 -1.16 25.11
C LEU A 529 -6.28 -0.89 24.04
N ASN A 530 -6.40 -1.52 22.88
CA ASN A 530 -5.53 -1.28 21.73
C ASN A 530 -6.36 -0.72 20.56
N PRO A 531 -6.48 0.61 20.44
CA PRO A 531 -7.30 1.22 19.40
C PRO A 531 -6.68 1.02 18.01
N LEU A 532 -7.53 0.96 17.00
CA LEU A 532 -7.17 0.89 15.59
C LEU A 532 -7.55 2.20 14.90
N PHE A 533 -6.75 2.60 13.92
CA PHE A 533 -6.96 3.82 13.13
C PHE A 533 -7.89 3.60 11.92
N SER A 534 -8.23 2.35 11.59
CA SER A 534 -9.14 2.00 10.50
C SER A 534 -9.82 0.68 10.78
N ASN A 535 -10.96 0.45 10.14
CA ASN A 535 -11.62 -0.85 10.14
C ASN A 535 -10.85 -1.79 9.19
N PRO A 536 -10.34 -2.96 9.63
CA PRO A 536 -9.59 -3.88 8.78
C PRO A 536 -10.39 -4.42 7.58
N ASN A 537 -11.71 -4.22 7.55
CA ASN A 537 -12.60 -4.66 6.48
C ASN A 537 -12.87 -3.59 5.40
N ASN A 538 -12.36 -2.36 5.56
CA ASN A 538 -12.58 -1.26 4.61
C ASN A 538 -11.25 -0.61 4.21
N ILE A 539 -10.91 -0.66 2.93
CA ILE A 539 -9.64 -0.15 2.38
C ILE A 539 -9.62 1.40 2.38
N GLU A 540 -10.77 2.03 2.59
CA GLU A 540 -10.97 3.48 2.41
C GLU A 540 -11.15 4.28 3.72
N GLU A 541 -11.37 3.64 4.87
CA GLU A 541 -11.62 4.36 6.13
C GLU A 541 -10.34 4.70 6.88
N ASN A 542 -9.60 5.70 6.40
CA ASN A 542 -8.59 6.39 7.19
C ASN A 542 -9.27 7.46 8.07
N ILE A 543 -9.17 7.37 9.40
CA ILE A 543 -9.73 8.37 10.34
C ILE A 543 -9.04 9.75 10.28
N ALA A 544 -7.97 9.85 9.49
CA ALA A 544 -7.32 11.11 9.14
C ALA A 544 -7.92 11.76 7.88
N THR A 545 -9.09 11.31 7.43
CA THR A 545 -9.85 11.96 6.37
C THR A 545 -10.76 13.03 6.96
N GLU A 546 -10.52 14.29 6.60
CA GLU A 546 -11.42 15.42 6.88
C GLU A 546 -12.57 15.34 5.86
N HIS A 547 -13.78 15.01 6.33
CA HIS A 547 -15.00 15.06 5.51
C HIS A 547 -15.90 16.16 6.08
N GLY A 548 -16.64 16.84 5.23
CA GLY A 548 -17.96 17.34 5.56
C GLY A 548 -18.94 16.75 4.55
N GLN A 549 -20.12 16.40 5.06
CA GLN A 549 -21.35 15.91 4.43
C GLN A 549 -21.26 14.95 3.20
N ASP A 550 -22.01 13.84 3.28
CA ASP A 550 -22.44 12.99 2.16
C ASP A 550 -21.51 11.90 1.59
N LEU A 551 -20.98 11.03 2.47
CA LEU A 551 -20.98 9.60 2.16
C LEU A 551 -21.92 8.93 3.16
N GLY A 552 -23.01 8.34 2.69
CA GLY A 552 -24.17 7.84 3.47
C GLY A 552 -23.91 6.72 4.48
N LEU A 553 -22.73 6.66 5.09
CA LEU A 553 -22.45 5.94 6.33
C LEU A 553 -22.89 6.82 7.51
N ALA A 554 -24.20 7.04 7.60
CA ALA A 554 -24.82 7.57 8.81
C ALA A 554 -24.66 6.52 9.93
N ASP A 555 -23.61 6.63 10.75
CA ASP A 555 -23.71 6.07 12.10
C ASP A 555 -24.65 6.97 12.90
N SER A 556 -25.80 6.40 13.24
CA SER A 556 -26.93 7.01 13.93
C SER A 556 -26.58 7.31 15.40
N GLY A 557 -25.68 8.26 15.64
CA GLY A 557 -25.12 8.47 16.98
C GLY A 557 -24.38 9.77 17.22
N CYS A 558 -24.86 10.93 16.73
CA CYS A 558 -24.31 12.22 17.12
C CYS A 558 -25.39 13.30 17.30
N SER A 559 -26.04 13.30 18.46
CA SER A 559 -26.91 14.39 18.90
C SER A 559 -26.06 15.57 19.39
N ASN A 560 -25.79 16.55 18.51
CA ASN A 560 -25.46 17.94 18.89
C ASN A 560 -25.59 18.90 17.69
N GLY A 561 -26.77 18.95 17.06
CA GLY A 561 -27.32 20.15 16.40
C GLY A 561 -26.54 20.85 15.28
N ASN A 562 -25.37 20.37 14.83
CA ASN A 562 -24.63 20.91 13.71
C ASN A 562 -24.61 19.89 12.55
N PRO A 563 -25.31 20.16 11.44
CA PRO A 563 -25.33 19.25 10.30
C PRO A 563 -23.96 19.12 9.60
N ASN A 564 -22.97 19.98 9.89
CA ASN A 564 -21.67 20.03 9.20
C ASN A 564 -20.50 19.46 10.03
N SER A 565 -20.75 18.80 11.17
CA SER A 565 -19.67 18.26 12.01
C SER A 565 -19.45 16.77 11.81
N ASN A 566 -18.29 16.41 11.27
CA ASN A 566 -17.81 15.06 11.09
C ASN A 566 -17.47 14.40 12.44
N CYS A 567 -18.13 13.30 12.80
CA CYS A 567 -17.93 12.62 14.09
C CYS A 567 -16.72 11.65 14.15
N ALA A 568 -15.95 11.49 13.06
CA ALA A 568 -14.92 10.47 12.94
C ALA A 568 -13.47 10.99 12.88
N PHE A 569 -13.23 12.25 12.49
CA PHE A 569 -11.88 12.77 12.28
C PHE A 569 -11.08 12.77 13.58
N GLY A 570 -10.02 11.96 13.61
CA GLY A 570 -9.19 11.76 14.79
C GLY A 570 -9.75 10.86 15.88
N PHE A 571 -10.98 10.35 15.79
CA PHE A 571 -11.52 9.39 16.77
C PHE A 571 -11.23 7.94 16.38
N ALA A 572 -10.96 7.09 17.38
CA ALA A 572 -10.80 5.65 17.15
C ALA A 572 -12.12 5.02 16.68
N GLN A 573 -12.12 4.30 15.57
CA GLN A 573 -13.33 3.64 15.01
C GLN A 573 -13.47 2.20 15.49
N SER A 574 -12.37 1.57 15.87
CA SER A 574 -12.37 0.20 16.39
C SER A 574 -11.20 -0.02 17.35
N ALA A 575 -11.23 -1.17 18.02
CA ALA A 575 -10.14 -1.63 18.87
C ALA A 575 -9.92 -3.13 18.66
N ARG A 576 -8.72 -3.59 18.97
CA ARG A 576 -8.41 -5.03 18.99
C ARG A 576 -9.18 -5.74 20.10
N ASP A 577 -9.22 -7.07 19.98
CA ASP A 577 -9.96 -7.94 20.89
C ASP A 577 -9.69 -7.65 22.37
N PRO A 578 -10.73 -7.75 23.22
CA PRO A 578 -10.59 -7.65 24.66
C PRO A 578 -9.84 -8.88 25.21
N ARG A 579 -9.64 -8.91 26.52
CA ARG A 579 -9.02 -10.07 27.18
C ARG A 579 -9.77 -11.36 26.87
N LEU A 580 -9.05 -12.36 26.36
CA LEU A 580 -9.53 -13.72 26.17
C LEU A 580 -8.84 -14.64 27.16
N VAL A 581 -9.61 -15.57 27.74
CA VAL A 581 -9.09 -16.54 28.70
C VAL A 581 -9.43 -17.95 28.21
N GLN A 582 -8.41 -18.80 28.13
CA GLN A 582 -8.55 -20.19 27.74
C GLN A 582 -8.02 -21.10 28.85
N PHE A 583 -8.78 -22.14 29.14
CA PHE A 583 -8.36 -23.22 30.03
C PHE A 583 -8.23 -24.50 29.23
N ALA A 584 -7.17 -25.26 29.49
CA ALA A 584 -6.96 -26.55 28.86
C ALA A 584 -6.44 -27.59 29.87
N LEU A 585 -6.84 -28.83 29.66
CA LEU A 585 -6.32 -29.99 30.37
C LEU A 585 -5.67 -30.91 29.34
N LYS A 586 -4.40 -31.21 29.53
CA LYS A 586 -3.68 -32.17 28.69
C LYS A 586 -3.26 -33.35 29.54
N PHE A 587 -3.71 -34.53 29.16
CA PHE A 587 -3.31 -35.79 29.78
C PHE A 587 -2.34 -36.52 28.85
N THR A 588 -1.16 -36.86 29.34
CA THR A 588 -0.14 -37.63 28.61
C THR A 588 0.05 -38.95 29.34
N PHE A 589 0.04 -40.07 28.62
CA PHE A 589 0.14 -41.43 29.16
C PHE A 589 1.11 -42.28 28.34
#